data_AF-A0A1D2W6Z1-F1
#
_entry.id   AF-A0A1D2W6Z1-F1
#
_cell.length_a   1.000
_cell.length_b   1.000
_cell.length_c   1.000
_cell.angle_alpha   90.00
_cell.angle_beta   90.00
_cell.angle_gamma   90.00
#
_symmetry.space_group_name_H-M   'P 1'
#
loop_
_entity.id
_entity.type
_entity.pdbx_description
1 polymer ?
#
loop_
_entity_poly.entity_id
_entity_poly.type
_entity_poly.pdbx_seq_one_letter_code
_entity_poly.pdbx_strand_id
1 'polypeptide(L)'
;MVLAVISAGSVMADPVSAATIPVTAGSTNAQIQTLIDDAHSGDTISFAPGTYNNINLTINKTLNLIGNGAVLNSINTVNSVIFTITASGDVEGSGTTIQGFELNNLNSSLSSSTGYGIDLEKVTNIIISNITTHNGKTGVHCNAAQNVLIKNSSFYYQYNDNDNKECQPRGVNVMGGNNITVQNSTINGANDGVSIASGATNVYVINNVISNCSYAAFWGGGISNITIANNLINNWTVEGLAIEKAANLTSVINNTFVNGTGDAIYIQNSYAHGPMSIISGIQIIENMFKNIVGAAIGVDKSGMFTGDGSGNSIVGTNNTVDNVSKGYVNLYSNGTNLNFTMDSSYPAKKANLSVSSGVSSTAIKTGDKTIYTVTVTNRGNGDATNVKVSNILNTGFYSSYASYSSLGSYSNGAWNIGNLGAGETASLVVTATALKSGTATSQAKVTGDNISVLSNTIQKTINKYIKMSYSNSILTNSKVKTGKYVYLGTTVKNSGKDKSGTVKVKITLPKGMKLIAVNYPAVYNKATKTWTFTVPAGKYYTFKVKAQVTSKGTKKITFNDNGKIQYKYVTGH
;
A
#
# COMPACT_ATOMS: atom_id res chain seq x y z
N MET A 1 4.25 -80.14 52.46
CA MET A 1 5.39 -79.29 52.06
C MET A 1 4.84 -78.27 51.06
N VAL A 2 4.41 -77.11 51.55
CA VAL A 2 3.83 -76.03 50.76
C VAL A 2 4.93 -74.99 50.58
N LEU A 3 5.37 -74.78 49.34
CA LEU A 3 6.35 -73.76 49.00
C LEU A 3 5.59 -72.46 48.68
N ALA A 4 5.76 -71.44 49.52
CA ALA A 4 5.23 -70.11 49.29
C ALA A 4 6.08 -69.39 48.24
N VAL A 5 5.43 -68.98 47.14
CA VAL A 5 5.99 -68.04 46.17
C VAL A 5 5.66 -66.63 46.67
N ILE A 6 6.67 -65.88 47.09
CA ILE A 6 6.53 -64.45 47.41
C ILE A 6 6.66 -63.69 46.09
N SER A 7 5.55 -63.11 45.62
CA SER A 7 5.57 -62.14 44.52
C SER A 7 6.13 -60.81 45.05
N ALA A 8 7.29 -60.40 44.55
CA ALA A 8 7.75 -59.02 44.71
C ALA A 8 6.81 -58.12 43.92
N GLY A 9 5.92 -57.41 44.61
CA GLY A 9 5.15 -56.33 44.02
C GLY A 9 6.09 -55.22 43.61
N SER A 10 6.17 -54.94 42.30
CA SER A 10 6.71 -53.68 41.79
C SER A 10 5.81 -52.57 42.31
N VAL A 11 6.32 -51.80 43.29
CA VAL A 11 5.72 -50.53 43.68
C VAL A 11 5.81 -49.63 42.43
N MET A 12 4.69 -49.41 41.75
CA MET A 12 4.61 -48.29 40.82
C MET A 12 4.79 -47.04 41.67
N ALA A 13 5.96 -46.40 41.55
CA ALA A 13 6.14 -45.07 42.08
C ALA A 13 5.06 -44.18 41.44
N ASP A 14 4.30 -43.47 42.28
CA ASP A 14 3.44 -42.39 41.82
C ASP A 14 4.23 -41.48 40.86
N PRO A 15 3.59 -40.89 39.83
CA PRO A 15 4.28 -39.95 38.95
C PRO A 15 4.89 -38.85 39.83
N VAL A 16 6.22 -38.86 39.96
CA VAL A 16 6.95 -37.84 40.69
C VAL A 16 6.62 -36.53 39.96
N SER A 17 5.84 -35.67 40.62
CA SER A 17 5.58 -34.33 40.10
C SER A 17 6.94 -33.69 39.82
N ALA A 18 7.16 -33.23 38.59
CA ALA A 18 8.39 -32.53 38.22
C ALA A 18 8.69 -31.44 39.25
N ALA A 19 9.85 -31.55 39.91
CA ALA A 19 10.28 -30.62 40.94
C ALA A 19 10.78 -29.32 40.29
N THR A 20 10.70 -28.21 41.03
CA THR A 20 11.40 -26.97 40.66
C THR A 20 12.57 -26.77 41.62
N ILE A 21 13.78 -26.83 41.08
CA ILE A 21 15.03 -26.73 41.81
C ILE A 21 15.60 -25.32 41.59
N PRO A 22 15.64 -24.46 42.62
CA PRO A 22 16.12 -23.10 42.49
C PRO A 22 17.65 -23.04 42.45
N VAL A 23 18.20 -22.26 41.52
CA VAL A 23 19.62 -21.88 41.50
C VAL A 23 19.77 -20.48 42.08
N THR A 24 20.59 -20.33 43.11
CA THR A 24 20.84 -19.04 43.76
C THR A 24 21.78 -18.18 42.92
N ALA A 25 21.54 -16.87 42.85
CA ALA A 25 22.40 -15.94 42.12
C ALA A 25 23.87 -16.04 42.56
N GLY A 26 24.79 -16.09 41.58
CA GLY A 26 26.22 -16.22 41.83
C GLY A 26 26.70 -17.64 42.16
N SER A 27 25.82 -18.65 42.10
CA SER A 27 26.23 -20.06 42.20
C SER A 27 27.34 -20.38 41.19
N THR A 28 28.36 -21.11 41.64
CA THR A 28 29.47 -21.56 40.80
C THR A 28 29.02 -22.66 39.83
N ASN A 29 29.79 -22.89 38.77
CA ASN A 29 29.53 -23.98 37.82
C ASN A 29 29.35 -25.34 38.50
N ALA A 30 30.22 -25.69 39.44
CA ALA A 30 30.16 -26.97 40.15
C ALA A 30 28.89 -27.12 41.00
N GLN A 31 28.45 -26.04 41.65
CA GLN A 31 27.20 -26.05 42.43
C GLN A 31 25.99 -26.24 41.52
N ILE A 32 25.96 -25.56 40.37
CA ILE A 32 24.86 -25.68 39.42
C ILE A 32 24.86 -27.07 38.77
N GLN A 33 26.02 -27.59 38.39
CA GLN A 33 26.14 -28.93 37.82
C GLN A 33 25.69 -30.00 38.81
N THR A 34 26.01 -29.87 40.10
CA THR A 34 25.52 -30.80 41.13
C THR A 34 23.99 -30.81 41.19
N LEU A 35 23.34 -29.65 41.11
CA LEU A 35 21.87 -29.57 41.07
C LEU A 35 21.28 -30.24 39.82
N ILE A 36 21.94 -30.11 38.67
CA ILE A 36 21.56 -30.79 37.42
C ILE A 36 21.75 -32.30 37.54
N ASP A 37 22.86 -32.74 38.14
CA ASP A 37 23.21 -34.15 38.31
C ASP A 37 22.24 -34.86 39.28
N ASP A 38 21.82 -34.18 40.35
CA ASP A 38 20.85 -34.67 41.34
C ASP A 38 19.39 -34.61 40.86
N ALA A 39 19.08 -33.79 39.85
CA ALA A 39 17.72 -33.66 39.32
C ALA A 39 17.23 -34.93 38.61
N HIS A 40 15.91 -35.17 38.68
CA HIS A 40 15.24 -36.21 37.92
C HIS A 40 14.85 -35.72 36.52
N SER A 41 14.67 -36.65 35.59
CA SER A 41 14.17 -36.34 34.25
C SER A 41 12.77 -35.70 34.34
N GLY A 42 12.60 -34.54 33.69
CA GLY A 42 11.40 -33.72 33.71
C GLY A 42 11.43 -32.55 34.70
N ASP A 43 12.40 -32.53 35.63
CA ASP A 43 12.53 -31.46 36.61
C ASP A 43 12.87 -30.10 35.97
N THR A 44 12.53 -29.03 36.69
CA THR A 44 12.81 -27.64 36.30
C THR A 44 14.00 -27.11 37.10
N ILE A 45 15.04 -26.64 36.42
CA ILE A 45 16.14 -25.88 37.03
C ILE A 45 15.86 -24.39 36.80
N SER A 46 15.53 -23.67 37.88
CA SER A 46 15.11 -22.27 37.80
C SER A 46 16.18 -21.35 38.37
N PHE A 47 16.82 -20.57 37.52
CA PHE A 47 17.83 -19.60 37.89
C PHE A 47 17.20 -18.33 38.44
N ALA A 48 17.75 -17.84 39.55
CA ALA A 48 17.47 -16.48 40.01
C ALA A 48 18.12 -15.46 39.06
N PRO A 49 17.51 -14.28 38.84
CA PRO A 49 18.15 -13.19 38.11
C PRO A 49 19.50 -12.84 38.73
N GLY A 50 20.52 -12.65 37.90
CA GLY A 50 21.88 -12.36 38.35
C GLY A 50 22.94 -12.80 37.36
N THR A 51 24.19 -12.49 37.67
CA THR A 51 25.35 -12.86 36.85
C THR A 51 26.02 -14.13 37.38
N TYR A 52 26.32 -15.06 36.47
CA TYR A 52 26.97 -16.33 36.74
C TYR A 52 28.21 -16.42 35.87
N ASN A 53 29.38 -16.62 36.48
CA ASN A 53 30.67 -16.58 35.78
C ASN A 53 31.28 -17.97 35.66
N ASN A 54 32.08 -18.16 34.61
CA ASN A 54 32.82 -19.39 34.35
C ASN A 54 31.88 -20.60 34.19
N ILE A 55 30.83 -20.44 33.41
CA ILE A 55 29.78 -21.46 33.22
C ILE A 55 30.10 -22.35 32.02
N ASN A 56 30.00 -23.67 32.25
CA ASN A 56 30.07 -24.77 31.28
C ASN A 56 29.31 -25.97 31.87
N LEU A 57 28.04 -26.09 31.49
CA LEU A 57 27.08 -27.05 32.04
C LEU A 57 26.74 -28.13 31.02
N THR A 58 26.68 -29.37 31.49
CA THR A 58 26.27 -30.53 30.68
C THR A 58 24.89 -31.00 31.11
N ILE A 59 23.99 -31.12 30.14
CA ILE A 59 22.62 -31.58 30.30
C ILE A 59 22.50 -32.94 29.61
N ASN A 60 22.36 -33.98 30.41
CA ASN A 60 22.39 -35.39 30.00
C ASN A 60 21.09 -36.15 30.30
N LYS A 61 20.04 -35.41 30.67
CA LYS A 61 18.68 -35.88 30.96
C LYS A 61 17.68 -34.81 30.53
N THR A 62 16.42 -35.17 30.31
CA THR A 62 15.36 -34.21 29.98
C THR A 62 15.15 -33.22 31.13
N LEU A 63 15.35 -31.92 30.91
CA LEU A 63 15.12 -30.88 31.93
C LEU A 63 14.39 -29.67 31.34
N ASN A 64 13.78 -28.88 32.22
CA ASN A 64 13.29 -27.54 31.88
C ASN A 64 14.21 -26.49 32.52
N LEU A 65 15.01 -25.79 31.72
CA LEU A 65 15.93 -24.75 32.19
C LEU A 65 15.29 -23.37 32.03
N ILE A 66 15.11 -22.66 33.15
CA ILE A 66 14.50 -21.33 33.18
C ILE A 66 15.49 -20.30 33.74
N GLY A 67 15.86 -19.33 32.94
CA GLY A 67 16.86 -18.32 33.28
C GLY A 67 16.35 -17.14 34.10
N ASN A 68 15.08 -16.74 33.92
CA ASN A 68 14.51 -15.53 34.54
C ASN A 68 15.38 -14.26 34.36
N GLY A 69 16.09 -14.12 33.24
CA GLY A 69 17.03 -13.02 33.00
C GLY A 69 18.43 -13.23 33.59
N ALA A 70 18.77 -14.47 33.99
CA ALA A 70 20.13 -14.82 34.37
C ALA A 70 21.12 -14.58 33.22
N VAL A 71 22.23 -13.93 33.56
CA VAL A 71 23.34 -13.63 32.66
C VAL A 71 24.46 -14.63 32.92
N LEU A 72 24.73 -15.53 31.97
CA LEU A 72 25.75 -16.57 32.07
C LEU A 72 26.95 -16.17 31.22
N ASN A 73 28.09 -15.95 31.87
CA ASN A 73 29.36 -15.70 31.22
C ASN A 73 30.13 -17.03 31.12
N SER A 74 30.48 -17.39 29.87
CA SER A 74 31.20 -18.63 29.58
C SER A 74 32.58 -18.70 30.26
N ILE A 75 33.11 -19.91 30.43
CA ILE A 75 34.52 -20.10 30.82
C ILE A 75 35.47 -19.48 29.77
N ASN A 76 36.56 -18.88 30.26
CA ASN A 76 37.57 -18.24 29.41
C ASN A 76 38.55 -19.27 28.81
N THR A 77 38.03 -20.20 28.01
CA THR A 77 38.81 -21.22 27.27
C THR A 77 38.39 -21.28 25.81
N VAL A 78 39.29 -21.72 24.93
CA VAL A 78 38.98 -21.97 23.51
C VAL A 78 37.85 -23.01 23.41
N ASN A 79 36.91 -22.81 22.48
CA ASN A 79 35.75 -23.69 22.25
C ASN A 79 34.85 -23.96 23.48
N SER A 80 34.77 -23.01 24.42
CA SER A 80 33.88 -23.15 25.58
C SER A 80 32.41 -23.18 25.21
N VAL A 81 31.63 -24.02 25.88
CA VAL A 81 30.17 -24.12 25.69
C VAL A 81 29.48 -23.79 27.01
N ILE A 82 28.45 -22.93 27.01
CA ILE A 82 27.70 -22.65 28.26
C ILE A 82 26.75 -23.81 28.57
N PHE A 83 25.96 -24.24 27.59
CA PHE A 83 25.08 -25.41 27.71
C PHE A 83 25.39 -26.45 26.64
N THR A 84 25.85 -27.63 27.06
CA THR A 84 25.95 -28.80 26.20
C THR A 84 24.79 -29.73 26.50
N ILE A 85 23.89 -29.95 25.54
CA ILE A 85 22.80 -30.92 25.65
C ILE A 85 23.17 -32.12 24.77
N THR A 86 23.38 -33.29 25.38
CA THR A 86 24.00 -34.43 24.69
C THR A 86 23.17 -35.71 24.85
N ALA A 87 23.09 -36.48 23.76
CA ALA A 87 22.53 -37.83 23.72
C ALA A 87 23.58 -38.88 23.27
N SER A 88 24.85 -38.64 23.59
CA SER A 88 25.96 -39.50 23.15
C SER A 88 26.42 -40.49 24.22
N GLY A 89 26.37 -41.80 23.93
CA GLY A 89 26.70 -42.84 24.91
C GLY A 89 25.46 -43.26 25.72
N ASP A 90 25.59 -43.41 27.04
CA ASP A 90 24.49 -43.79 27.96
C ASP A 90 23.70 -42.59 28.52
N VAL A 91 23.89 -41.40 27.96
CA VAL A 91 23.26 -40.14 28.37
C VAL A 91 22.20 -39.69 27.37
N GLU A 92 21.12 -39.05 27.83
CA GLU A 92 19.96 -38.67 26.99
C GLU A 92 19.37 -37.32 27.39
N GLY A 93 19.88 -36.23 26.81
CA GLY A 93 19.38 -34.87 27.01
C GLY A 93 18.14 -34.48 26.20
N SER A 94 17.59 -35.35 25.36
CA SER A 94 16.44 -35.06 24.49
C SER A 94 15.19 -34.63 25.27
N GLY A 95 14.33 -33.84 24.63
CA GLY A 95 13.13 -33.27 25.27
C GLY A 95 13.39 -32.04 26.14
N THR A 96 14.66 -31.64 26.33
CA THR A 96 15.03 -30.49 27.16
C THR A 96 14.49 -29.18 26.58
N THR A 97 14.01 -28.31 27.46
CA THR A 97 13.64 -26.93 27.14
C THR A 97 14.58 -25.93 27.80
N ILE A 98 14.94 -24.86 27.11
CA ILE A 98 15.79 -23.78 27.62
C ILE A 98 15.14 -22.44 27.33
N GLN A 99 14.98 -21.60 28.36
CA GLN A 99 14.39 -20.28 28.17
C GLN A 99 14.88 -19.17 29.09
N GLY A 100 14.87 -17.93 28.58
CA GLY A 100 14.99 -16.73 29.41
C GLY A 100 16.38 -16.45 29.97
N PHE A 101 17.43 -16.82 29.24
CA PHE A 101 18.83 -16.56 29.60
C PHE A 101 19.47 -15.51 28.68
N GLU A 102 20.42 -14.77 29.23
CA GLU A 102 21.42 -14.00 28.47
C GLU A 102 22.75 -14.75 28.54
N LEU A 103 23.32 -15.09 27.38
CA LEU A 103 24.49 -15.95 27.24
C LEU A 103 25.64 -15.14 26.63
N ASN A 104 26.67 -14.87 27.43
CA ASN A 104 27.84 -14.12 27.02
C ASN A 104 29.01 -15.07 26.75
N ASN A 105 29.29 -15.30 25.48
CA ASN A 105 30.33 -16.24 25.03
C ASN A 105 31.70 -15.57 24.85
N LEU A 106 31.95 -14.45 25.56
CA LEU A 106 33.08 -13.55 25.29
C LEU A 106 34.41 -14.02 25.89
N ASN A 107 35.45 -13.93 25.06
CA ASN A 107 36.86 -13.85 25.40
C ASN A 107 37.43 -12.60 24.72
N SER A 108 37.87 -11.60 25.48
CA SER A 108 38.44 -10.36 24.94
C SER A 108 39.96 -10.44 24.67
N SER A 109 40.54 -11.63 24.60
CA SER A 109 42.01 -11.82 24.60
C SER A 109 42.59 -12.94 23.73
N LEU A 110 41.78 -13.72 23.01
CA LEU A 110 42.29 -14.82 22.16
C LEU A 110 42.01 -14.57 20.68
N SER A 111 43.00 -14.89 19.84
CA SER A 111 42.90 -14.75 18.39
C SER A 111 42.08 -15.88 17.73
N SER A 112 41.92 -17.05 18.36
CA SER A 112 41.23 -18.19 17.74
C SER A 112 40.20 -18.92 18.64
N SER A 113 38.95 -18.92 18.16
CA SER A 113 37.78 -19.75 18.52
C SER A 113 37.21 -19.69 19.95
N THR A 114 36.23 -18.82 20.18
CA THR A 114 35.31 -18.90 21.35
C THR A 114 34.10 -19.76 21.00
N GLY A 115 33.61 -20.64 21.89
CA GLY A 115 32.69 -21.72 21.51
C GLY A 115 31.22 -21.32 21.38
N TYR A 116 30.34 -22.12 21.97
CA TYR A 116 28.90 -22.08 21.71
C TYR A 116 28.10 -21.58 22.92
N GLY A 117 27.05 -20.79 22.69
CA GLY A 117 26.09 -20.51 23.76
C GLY A 117 25.38 -21.81 24.17
N ILE A 118 24.83 -22.51 23.19
CA ILE A 118 24.18 -23.80 23.36
C ILE A 118 24.67 -24.74 22.26
N ASP A 119 25.16 -25.92 22.65
CA ASP A 119 25.49 -27.02 21.74
C ASP A 119 24.49 -28.17 21.92
N LEU A 120 23.92 -28.63 20.80
CA LEU A 120 22.96 -29.71 20.72
C LEU A 120 23.60 -30.91 20.04
N GLU A 121 24.10 -31.87 20.81
CA GLU A 121 24.84 -33.01 20.32
C GLU A 121 23.95 -34.25 20.17
N LYS A 122 23.49 -34.51 18.93
CA LYS A 122 22.70 -35.70 18.56
C LYS A 122 21.39 -35.87 19.33
N VAL A 123 20.86 -34.79 19.89
CA VAL A 123 19.60 -34.77 20.67
C VAL A 123 18.37 -34.57 19.78
N THR A 124 17.19 -34.90 20.31
CA THR A 124 15.90 -34.66 19.65
C THR A 124 14.92 -33.90 20.53
N ASN A 125 13.91 -33.27 19.92
CA ASN A 125 12.78 -32.62 20.59
C ASN A 125 13.21 -31.50 21.55
N ILE A 126 14.06 -30.59 21.08
CA ILE A 126 14.59 -29.48 21.89
C ILE A 126 13.81 -28.19 21.60
N ILE A 127 13.48 -27.44 22.66
CA ILE A 127 12.88 -26.10 22.53
C ILE A 127 13.79 -25.08 23.19
N ILE A 128 14.22 -24.08 22.43
CA ILE A 128 15.02 -22.94 22.89
C ILE A 128 14.19 -21.68 22.66
N SER A 129 13.94 -20.89 23.71
CA SER A 129 13.13 -19.68 23.56
C SER A 129 13.52 -18.51 24.44
N ASN A 130 13.34 -17.28 23.96
CA ASN A 130 13.66 -16.07 24.73
C ASN A 130 15.11 -16.08 25.23
N ILE A 131 16.05 -16.54 24.40
CA ILE A 131 17.48 -16.51 24.70
C ILE A 131 18.10 -15.30 24.02
N THR A 132 18.98 -14.61 24.72
CA THR A 132 19.87 -13.63 24.12
C THR A 132 21.29 -14.16 24.15
N THR A 133 22.01 -14.15 23.03
CA THR A 133 23.43 -14.53 22.99
C THR A 133 24.28 -13.37 22.50
N HIS A 134 25.45 -13.18 23.12
CA HIS A 134 26.42 -12.18 22.74
C HIS A 134 27.78 -12.83 22.46
N ASN A 135 28.36 -12.49 21.30
CA ASN A 135 29.70 -12.92 20.90
C ASN A 135 29.85 -14.46 20.83
N GLY A 136 31.06 -14.96 20.60
CA GLY A 136 31.31 -16.41 20.42
C GLY A 136 31.32 -16.84 18.95
N LYS A 137 31.60 -18.13 18.70
CA LYS A 137 31.52 -18.74 17.37
C LYS A 137 30.09 -19.05 16.97
N THR A 138 29.24 -19.49 17.89
CA THR A 138 27.83 -19.74 17.58
C THR A 138 26.91 -19.53 18.78
N GLY A 139 25.74 -18.96 18.55
CA GLY A 139 24.70 -18.82 19.58
C GLY A 139 24.09 -20.18 19.91
N VAL A 140 23.46 -20.81 18.91
CA VAL A 140 23.00 -22.21 18.99
C VAL A 140 23.64 -23.05 17.88
N HIS A 141 24.34 -24.11 18.28
CA HIS A 141 24.90 -25.11 17.39
C HIS A 141 24.05 -26.38 17.43
N CYS A 142 23.53 -26.79 16.27
CA CYS A 142 22.79 -28.04 16.09
C CYS A 142 23.70 -29.06 15.43
N ASN A 143 24.24 -30.00 16.19
CA ASN A 143 25.13 -31.05 15.72
C ASN A 143 24.35 -32.37 15.55
N ALA A 144 23.88 -32.62 14.33
CA ALA A 144 23.00 -33.75 13.99
C ALA A 144 21.74 -33.86 14.88
N ALA A 145 21.24 -32.72 15.37
CA ALA A 145 20.03 -32.65 16.19
C ALA A 145 18.74 -32.79 15.36
N GLN A 146 17.66 -33.23 16.01
CA GLN A 146 16.37 -33.44 15.34
C GLN A 146 15.23 -32.74 16.07
N ASN A 147 14.20 -32.31 15.35
CA ASN A 147 13.00 -31.70 15.92
C ASN A 147 13.35 -30.54 16.89
N VAL A 148 14.11 -29.56 16.40
CA VAL A 148 14.57 -28.43 17.21
C VAL A 148 13.76 -27.19 16.87
N LEU A 149 13.23 -26.51 17.89
CA LEU A 149 12.56 -25.22 17.75
C LEU A 149 13.30 -24.13 18.51
N ILE A 150 13.89 -23.19 17.78
CA ILE A 150 14.52 -21.97 18.29
C ILE A 150 13.56 -20.81 18.00
N LYS A 151 13.04 -20.15 19.04
CA LYS A 151 12.05 -19.08 18.85
C LYS A 151 12.20 -17.88 19.77
N ASN A 152 11.80 -16.70 19.30
CA ASN A 152 11.79 -15.47 20.11
C ASN A 152 13.16 -15.15 20.73
N SER A 153 14.25 -15.50 20.06
CA SER A 153 15.61 -15.35 20.58
C SER A 153 16.37 -14.25 19.83
N SER A 154 17.42 -13.73 20.44
CA SER A 154 18.24 -12.64 19.91
C SER A 154 19.71 -13.03 19.91
N PHE A 155 20.38 -12.86 18.77
CA PHE A 155 21.77 -13.24 18.56
C PHE A 155 22.58 -12.03 18.11
N TYR A 156 23.50 -11.55 18.93
CA TYR A 156 24.26 -10.33 18.70
C TYR A 156 25.77 -10.58 18.59
N TYR A 157 26.36 -10.08 17.51
CA TYR A 157 27.79 -10.16 17.25
C TYR A 157 28.32 -8.82 16.75
N GLN A 158 29.63 -8.62 16.86
CA GLN A 158 30.36 -7.49 16.29
C GLN A 158 31.39 -8.03 15.30
N TYR A 159 30.91 -8.53 14.15
CA TYR A 159 31.77 -9.03 13.07
C TYR A 159 31.96 -7.98 11.97
N ASN A 160 33.16 -7.96 11.38
CA ASN A 160 33.52 -7.12 10.24
C ASN A 160 34.37 -7.95 9.26
N ASP A 161 33.99 -7.92 7.98
CA ASP A 161 34.67 -8.68 6.91
C ASP A 161 36.14 -8.27 6.68
N ASN A 162 36.53 -7.08 7.15
CA ASN A 162 37.90 -6.55 7.00
C ASN A 162 38.86 -7.01 8.11
N ASP A 163 38.36 -7.65 9.17
CA ASP A 163 39.18 -8.12 10.29
C ASP A 163 39.79 -9.50 9.98
N ASN A 164 40.98 -9.78 10.52
CA ASN A 164 41.70 -11.05 10.29
C ASN A 164 40.80 -12.26 10.63
N LYS A 165 40.64 -13.15 9.65
CA LYS A 165 39.59 -14.19 9.48
C LYS A 165 39.56 -15.37 10.49
N GLU A 166 40.00 -15.18 11.73
CA GLU A 166 40.09 -16.30 12.70
C GLU A 166 38.75 -16.63 13.40
N CYS A 167 37.72 -15.77 13.33
CA CYS A 167 36.38 -16.04 13.89
C CYS A 167 35.28 -15.67 12.89
N GLN A 168 34.57 -16.66 12.36
CA GLN A 168 33.34 -16.48 11.57
C GLN A 168 32.13 -16.80 12.45
N PRO A 169 31.56 -15.81 13.16
CA PRO A 169 30.46 -16.05 14.08
C PRO A 169 29.16 -16.38 13.35
N ARG A 170 28.34 -17.24 13.98
CA ARG A 170 27.06 -17.71 13.44
C ARG A 170 25.94 -17.48 14.45
N GLY A 171 24.80 -16.93 14.03
CA GLY A 171 23.63 -16.86 14.91
C GLY A 171 23.18 -18.26 15.31
N VAL A 172 22.77 -19.03 14.29
CA VAL A 172 22.43 -20.45 14.41
C VAL A 172 23.24 -21.24 13.41
N ASN A 173 23.91 -22.30 13.85
CA ASN A 173 24.69 -23.19 13.00
C ASN A 173 24.07 -24.59 12.99
N VAL A 174 23.59 -25.04 11.84
CA VAL A 174 22.95 -26.34 11.64
C VAL A 174 23.89 -27.26 10.88
N MET A 175 24.54 -28.16 11.62
CA MET A 175 25.49 -29.13 11.09
C MET A 175 24.84 -30.52 11.07
N GLY A 176 24.11 -30.81 9.99
CA GLY A 176 23.28 -32.00 9.85
C GLY A 176 21.94 -31.88 10.58
N GLY A 177 21.24 -33.01 10.74
CA GLY A 177 19.98 -33.07 11.47
C GLY A 177 18.73 -32.92 10.60
N ASN A 178 17.57 -32.93 11.25
CA ASN A 178 16.27 -32.94 10.57
C ASN A 178 15.22 -32.15 11.35
N ASN A 179 14.37 -31.40 10.63
CA ASN A 179 13.23 -30.69 11.22
C ASN A 179 13.67 -29.64 12.26
N ILE A 180 14.40 -28.63 11.79
CA ILE A 180 14.98 -27.57 12.62
C ILE A 180 14.34 -26.25 12.22
N THR A 181 13.73 -25.55 13.18
CA THR A 181 13.04 -24.28 12.94
C THR A 181 13.67 -23.16 13.75
N VAL A 182 14.03 -22.07 13.07
CA VAL A 182 14.42 -20.79 13.65
C VAL A 182 13.33 -19.78 13.34
N GLN A 183 12.61 -19.29 14.35
CA GLN A 183 11.48 -18.39 14.10
C GLN A 183 11.36 -17.20 15.05
N ASN A 184 10.73 -16.13 14.58
CA ASN A 184 10.43 -14.93 15.39
C ASN A 184 11.66 -14.38 16.14
N SER A 185 12.86 -14.57 15.57
CA SER A 185 14.14 -14.27 16.24
C SER A 185 14.86 -13.12 15.54
N THR A 186 15.78 -12.48 16.26
CA THR A 186 16.64 -11.42 15.73
C THR A 186 18.07 -11.91 15.66
N ILE A 187 18.72 -11.79 14.51
CA ILE A 187 20.14 -12.11 14.33
C ILE A 187 20.83 -10.87 13.77
N ASN A 188 21.87 -10.39 14.45
CA ASN A 188 22.51 -9.14 14.11
C ASN A 188 24.04 -9.21 14.22
N GLY A 189 24.73 -8.84 13.13
CA GLY A 189 26.18 -8.61 13.17
C GLY A 189 27.05 -9.86 13.01
N ALA A 190 26.50 -11.00 12.57
CA ALA A 190 27.22 -12.26 12.41
C ALA A 190 27.91 -12.38 11.04
N ASN A 191 28.84 -13.33 10.87
CA ASN A 191 29.29 -13.70 9.52
C ASN A 191 28.15 -14.41 8.78
N ASP A 192 27.63 -15.49 9.38
CA ASP A 192 26.41 -16.15 8.89
C ASP A 192 25.28 -15.92 9.89
N GLY A 193 24.16 -15.37 9.48
CA GLY A 193 22.99 -15.29 10.35
C GLY A 193 22.54 -16.72 10.72
N VAL A 194 22.18 -17.49 9.71
CA VAL A 194 21.93 -18.94 9.81
C VAL A 194 22.84 -19.69 8.84
N SER A 195 23.63 -20.63 9.35
CA SER A 195 24.50 -21.51 8.56
C SER A 195 23.92 -22.92 8.54
N ILE A 196 23.78 -23.57 7.38
CA ILE A 196 23.16 -24.90 7.25
C ILE A 196 24.04 -25.80 6.38
N ALA A 197 24.50 -26.93 6.93
CA ALA A 197 25.41 -27.82 6.22
C ALA A 197 25.28 -29.29 6.63
N SER A 198 26.19 -30.12 6.12
CA SER A 198 26.42 -31.50 6.57
C SER A 198 25.19 -32.40 6.49
N GLY A 199 24.41 -32.30 5.39
CA GLY A 199 23.27 -33.18 5.16
C GLY A 199 22.00 -32.81 5.93
N ALA A 200 21.89 -31.59 6.46
CA ALA A 200 20.68 -31.13 7.14
C ALA A 200 19.46 -31.14 6.21
N THR A 201 18.30 -31.55 6.74
CA THR A 201 17.04 -31.62 5.99
C THR A 201 15.88 -30.99 6.75
N ASN A 202 14.86 -30.49 6.04
CA ASN A 202 13.68 -29.87 6.64
C ASN A 202 14.04 -28.73 7.59
N VAL A 203 14.73 -27.71 7.09
CA VAL A 203 15.15 -26.54 7.90
C VAL A 203 14.29 -25.34 7.54
N TYR A 204 13.75 -24.67 8.56
CA TYR A 204 12.80 -23.57 8.43
C TYR A 204 13.35 -22.32 9.11
N VAL A 205 13.54 -21.23 8.37
CA VAL A 205 13.94 -19.92 8.89
C VAL A 205 12.79 -18.95 8.62
N ILE A 206 11.96 -18.67 9.63
CA ILE A 206 10.65 -18.04 9.44
C ILE A 206 10.43 -16.82 10.35
N ASN A 207 9.89 -15.71 9.82
CA ASN A 207 9.53 -14.52 10.62
C ASN A 207 10.70 -13.90 11.42
N ASN A 208 11.94 -14.01 10.94
CA ASN A 208 13.11 -13.47 11.64
C ASN A 208 13.48 -12.08 11.11
N VAL A 209 14.22 -11.34 11.93
CA VAL A 209 14.94 -10.13 11.51
C VAL A 209 16.43 -10.47 11.48
N ILE A 210 17.02 -10.53 10.29
CA ILE A 210 18.44 -10.84 10.09
C ILE A 210 19.10 -9.59 9.52
N SER A 211 20.03 -8.99 10.25
CA SER A 211 20.60 -7.69 9.90
C SER A 211 22.11 -7.64 10.08
N ASN A 212 22.78 -6.79 9.28
CA ASN A 212 24.21 -6.50 9.45
C ASN A 212 25.09 -7.76 9.43
N CYS A 213 24.69 -8.80 8.68
CA CYS A 213 25.45 -10.04 8.57
C CYS A 213 26.16 -10.10 7.21
N SER A 214 27.30 -10.79 7.11
CA SER A 214 27.95 -11.01 5.81
C SER A 214 27.07 -11.82 4.88
N TYR A 215 26.54 -12.91 5.43
CA TYR A 215 25.50 -13.75 4.86
C TYR A 215 24.30 -13.75 5.81
N ALA A 216 23.11 -13.36 5.35
CA ALA A 216 21.92 -13.49 6.22
C ALA A 216 21.60 -14.96 6.47
N ALA A 217 21.71 -15.78 5.43
CA ALA A 217 21.85 -17.22 5.58
C ALA A 217 22.77 -17.81 4.51
N PHE A 218 23.50 -18.84 4.90
CA PHE A 218 24.42 -19.59 4.06
C PHE A 218 24.11 -21.07 4.19
N TRP A 219 24.07 -21.80 3.07
CA TRP A 219 23.98 -23.24 3.16
C TRP A 219 24.64 -23.99 2.01
N GLY A 220 25.07 -25.21 2.31
CA GLY A 220 25.59 -26.18 1.35
C GLY A 220 26.10 -27.48 1.94
N GLY A 221 26.40 -28.47 1.09
CA GLY A 221 26.95 -29.77 1.52
C GLY A 221 25.88 -30.86 1.75
N GLY A 222 25.07 -31.14 0.72
CA GLY A 222 24.15 -32.29 0.71
C GLY A 222 22.83 -32.07 1.43
N ILE A 223 22.37 -30.83 1.53
CA ILE A 223 21.13 -30.42 2.22
C ILE A 223 19.87 -30.67 1.37
N SER A 224 18.67 -30.61 1.95
CA SER A 224 17.40 -30.58 1.18
C SER A 224 16.21 -30.07 1.99
N ASN A 225 15.18 -29.59 1.28
CA ASN A 225 13.95 -29.03 1.84
C ASN A 225 14.19 -27.88 2.84
N ILE A 226 14.67 -26.75 2.30
CA ILE A 226 14.93 -25.53 3.07
C ILE A 226 13.83 -24.52 2.79
N THR A 227 13.26 -23.94 3.84
CA THR A 227 12.26 -22.88 3.72
C THR A 227 12.77 -21.62 4.42
N ILE A 228 12.92 -20.54 3.65
CA ILE A 228 13.20 -19.19 4.14
C ILE A 228 11.94 -18.36 3.90
N ALA A 229 11.19 -18.01 4.94
CA ALA A 229 9.90 -17.34 4.76
C ALA A 229 9.64 -16.17 5.71
N ASN A 230 9.00 -15.11 5.19
CA ASN A 230 8.53 -13.96 6.00
C ASN A 230 9.65 -13.25 6.81
N ASN A 231 10.91 -13.37 6.39
CA ASN A 231 12.02 -12.72 7.10
C ASN A 231 12.23 -11.29 6.59
N LEU A 232 12.70 -10.41 7.48
CA LEU A 232 13.35 -9.16 7.12
C LEU A 232 14.86 -9.39 7.06
N ILE A 233 15.44 -9.27 5.88
CA ILE A 233 16.88 -9.41 5.61
C ILE A 233 17.41 -8.04 5.23
N ASN A 234 18.24 -7.44 6.08
CA ASN A 234 18.65 -6.04 5.94
C ASN A 234 20.16 -5.85 6.07
N ASN A 235 20.73 -5.02 5.21
CA ASN A 235 22.12 -4.56 5.32
C ASN A 235 23.15 -5.71 5.40
N TRP A 236 23.08 -6.66 4.46
CA TRP A 236 24.14 -7.66 4.31
C TRP A 236 25.33 -7.11 3.52
N THR A 237 26.51 -7.67 3.72
CA THR A 237 27.77 -7.16 3.11
C THR A 237 28.34 -8.06 2.02
N VAL A 238 27.97 -9.35 1.98
CA VAL A 238 28.44 -10.30 0.96
C VAL A 238 27.29 -10.84 0.12
N GLU A 239 26.37 -11.61 0.69
CA GLU A 239 25.16 -12.09 -0.01
C GLU A 239 23.98 -12.17 0.97
N GLY A 240 22.75 -11.94 0.50
CA GLY A 240 21.58 -12.08 1.37
C GLY A 240 21.40 -13.55 1.75
N LEU A 241 21.07 -14.38 0.76
CA LEU A 241 21.05 -15.83 0.85
C LEU A 241 22.11 -16.41 -0.10
N ALA A 242 23.10 -17.11 0.47
CA ALA A 242 24.05 -17.89 -0.30
C ALA A 242 23.56 -19.34 -0.39
N ILE A 243 23.02 -19.68 -1.55
CA ILE A 243 22.50 -20.99 -1.92
C ILE A 243 23.60 -21.75 -2.65
N GLU A 244 24.47 -22.42 -1.89
CA GLU A 244 25.56 -23.20 -2.47
C GLU A 244 25.26 -24.69 -2.35
N LYS A 245 25.42 -25.49 -3.40
CA LYS A 245 25.34 -26.98 -3.34
C LYS A 245 24.04 -27.58 -2.78
N ALA A 246 23.47 -28.54 -3.50
CA ALA A 246 22.37 -29.38 -3.02
C ALA A 246 21.19 -28.58 -2.47
N ALA A 247 20.76 -27.54 -3.15
CA ALA A 247 19.54 -26.80 -2.77
C ALA A 247 18.28 -27.47 -3.35
N ASN A 248 18.18 -28.79 -3.25
CA ASN A 248 17.00 -29.51 -3.71
C ASN A 248 15.80 -29.12 -2.83
N LEU A 249 14.72 -28.67 -3.49
CA LEU A 249 13.47 -28.27 -2.83
C LEU A 249 13.64 -27.06 -1.89
N THR A 250 14.22 -25.97 -2.39
CA THR A 250 14.34 -24.73 -1.60
C THR A 250 13.19 -23.79 -1.88
N SER A 251 12.55 -23.25 -0.84
CA SER A 251 11.49 -22.27 -0.94
C SER A 251 11.87 -20.96 -0.25
N VAL A 252 11.92 -19.87 -1.01
CA VAL A 252 12.16 -18.51 -0.52
C VAL A 252 10.88 -17.71 -0.72
N ILE A 253 10.12 -17.48 0.36
CA ILE A 253 8.73 -17.01 0.27
C ILE A 253 8.50 -15.74 1.10
N ASN A 254 7.95 -14.69 0.49
CA ASN A 254 7.47 -13.49 1.18
C ASN A 254 8.52 -12.83 2.11
N ASN A 255 9.80 -12.89 1.74
CA ASN A 255 10.86 -12.20 2.48
C ASN A 255 11.03 -10.77 1.96
N THR A 256 11.54 -9.89 2.83
CA THR A 256 11.90 -8.52 2.49
C THR A 256 13.42 -8.35 2.57
N PHE A 257 14.06 -8.19 1.42
CA PHE A 257 15.48 -7.94 1.23
C PHE A 257 15.73 -6.45 1.01
N VAL A 258 16.47 -5.80 1.92
CA VAL A 258 16.71 -4.35 1.86
C VAL A 258 18.15 -3.93 2.15
N ASN A 259 18.64 -2.92 1.42
CA ASN A 259 19.90 -2.20 1.70
C ASN A 259 21.17 -3.06 1.69
N GLY A 260 21.21 -4.16 0.95
CA GLY A 260 22.37 -5.06 0.93
C GLY A 260 23.40 -4.79 -0.16
N THR A 261 24.62 -5.24 0.08
CA THR A 261 25.73 -5.29 -0.89
C THR A 261 25.99 -6.73 -1.32
N GLY A 262 26.21 -6.94 -2.62
CA GLY A 262 26.11 -8.25 -3.23
C GLY A 262 24.68 -8.59 -3.62
N ASP A 263 24.44 -9.83 -4.04
CA ASP A 263 23.14 -10.27 -4.49
C ASP A 263 22.23 -10.60 -3.28
N ALA A 264 20.91 -10.44 -3.45
CA ALA A 264 19.97 -10.82 -2.39
C ALA A 264 19.83 -12.34 -2.28
N ILE A 265 19.86 -13.03 -3.42
CA ILE A 265 19.90 -14.48 -3.50
C ILE A 265 21.00 -14.84 -4.49
N TYR A 266 22.06 -15.45 -4.01
CA TYR A 266 23.16 -15.95 -4.83
C TYR A 266 23.11 -17.46 -4.90
N ILE A 267 23.06 -18.01 -6.11
CA ILE A 267 22.95 -19.44 -6.36
C ILE A 267 24.20 -19.90 -7.10
N GLN A 268 24.93 -20.85 -6.50
CA GLN A 268 26.10 -21.44 -7.13
C GLN A 268 26.26 -22.93 -6.84
N ASN A 269 26.96 -23.61 -7.75
CA ASN A 269 27.47 -24.96 -7.54
C ASN A 269 29.00 -24.91 -7.48
N SER A 270 29.62 -25.62 -6.53
CA SER A 270 31.07 -25.53 -6.31
C SER A 270 31.66 -26.88 -5.87
N TYR A 271 32.99 -26.99 -5.85
CA TYR A 271 33.71 -28.10 -5.20
C TYR A 271 34.09 -27.81 -3.74
N ALA A 272 33.83 -26.59 -3.24
CA ALA A 272 34.18 -26.19 -1.87
C ALA A 272 33.36 -26.97 -0.83
N HIS A 273 33.96 -27.66 0.14
CA HIS A 273 33.21 -28.45 1.15
C HIS A 273 32.47 -29.70 0.59
N GLY A 274 32.96 -30.34 -0.47
CA GLY A 274 32.46 -31.66 -0.94
C GLY A 274 32.23 -31.78 -2.46
N PRO A 275 31.70 -32.90 -2.97
CA PRO A 275 31.37 -33.03 -4.40
C PRO A 275 30.26 -32.06 -4.82
N MET A 276 30.19 -31.74 -6.11
CA MET A 276 29.06 -31.01 -6.70
C MET A 276 27.78 -31.83 -6.57
N SER A 277 26.64 -31.14 -6.52
CA SER A 277 25.31 -31.74 -6.34
C SER A 277 24.28 -31.06 -7.22
N ILE A 278 23.14 -31.72 -7.43
CA ILE A 278 22.03 -31.17 -8.21
C ILE A 278 21.43 -29.97 -7.47
N ILE A 279 21.14 -28.90 -8.22
CA ILE A 279 20.40 -27.73 -7.75
C ILE A 279 19.11 -27.67 -8.58
N SER A 280 17.98 -28.03 -7.96
CA SER A 280 16.67 -28.00 -8.62
C SER A 280 15.53 -27.74 -7.63
N GLY A 281 14.37 -27.32 -8.15
CA GLY A 281 13.18 -27.10 -7.33
C GLY A 281 13.29 -25.88 -6.42
N ILE A 282 14.05 -24.85 -6.82
CA ILE A 282 14.09 -23.58 -6.09
C ILE A 282 12.87 -22.74 -6.47
N GLN A 283 12.05 -22.39 -5.48
CA GLN A 283 10.90 -21.50 -5.61
C GLN A 283 11.20 -20.17 -4.92
N ILE A 284 11.02 -19.06 -5.63
CA ILE A 284 11.25 -17.70 -5.12
C ILE A 284 9.93 -16.94 -5.33
N ILE A 285 9.13 -16.82 -4.27
CA ILE A 285 7.72 -16.39 -4.38
C ILE A 285 7.45 -15.19 -3.47
N GLU A 286 6.79 -14.15 -4.00
CA GLU A 286 6.27 -13.01 -3.22
C GLU A 286 7.33 -12.21 -2.44
N ASN A 287 8.61 -12.31 -2.79
CA ASN A 287 9.67 -11.57 -2.10
C ASN A 287 9.74 -10.11 -2.57
N MET A 288 10.19 -9.24 -1.68
CA MET A 288 10.53 -7.86 -1.98
C MET A 288 12.04 -7.67 -1.96
N PHE A 289 12.59 -7.10 -3.03
CA PHE A 289 14.00 -6.78 -3.20
C PHE A 289 14.13 -5.27 -3.38
N LYS A 290 14.83 -4.58 -2.47
CA LYS A 290 14.93 -3.12 -2.50
C LYS A 290 16.30 -2.57 -2.12
N ASN A 291 16.80 -1.57 -2.85
CA ASN A 291 18.07 -0.89 -2.55
C ASN A 291 19.26 -1.87 -2.46
N ILE A 292 19.48 -2.65 -3.51
CA ILE A 292 20.52 -3.70 -3.51
C ILE A 292 21.65 -3.30 -4.45
N VAL A 293 22.88 -3.32 -3.93
CA VAL A 293 24.12 -3.16 -4.71
C VAL A 293 24.57 -4.55 -5.19
N GLY A 294 23.80 -5.11 -6.11
CA GLY A 294 23.94 -6.45 -6.68
C GLY A 294 22.68 -6.82 -7.47
N ALA A 295 22.46 -8.11 -7.71
CA ALA A 295 21.25 -8.65 -8.33
C ALA A 295 20.23 -9.04 -7.26
N ALA A 296 18.94 -9.08 -7.60
CA ALA A 296 17.97 -9.72 -6.71
C ALA A 296 18.19 -11.23 -6.69
N ILE A 297 18.47 -11.82 -7.85
CA ILE A 297 18.83 -13.22 -8.02
C ILE A 297 20.08 -13.30 -8.90
N GLY A 298 21.20 -13.64 -8.29
CA GLY A 298 22.47 -13.92 -8.95
C GLY A 298 22.70 -15.40 -9.13
N VAL A 299 23.11 -15.83 -10.32
CA VAL A 299 23.39 -17.26 -10.57
C VAL A 299 24.73 -17.47 -11.27
N ASP A 300 25.61 -18.24 -10.63
CA ASP A 300 26.86 -18.73 -11.22
C ASP A 300 26.66 -20.16 -11.73
N LYS A 301 26.85 -20.35 -13.04
CA LYS A 301 26.59 -21.58 -13.79
C LYS A 301 27.79 -22.51 -13.96
N SER A 302 28.86 -22.34 -13.19
CA SER A 302 30.09 -23.12 -13.36
C SER A 302 30.05 -24.58 -12.85
N GLY A 303 28.88 -25.12 -12.45
CA GLY A 303 28.72 -26.53 -12.08
C GLY A 303 27.36 -27.12 -12.46
N MET A 304 27.38 -28.15 -13.31
CA MET A 304 26.29 -29.08 -13.71
C MET A 304 24.90 -28.83 -13.07
N PHE A 305 24.04 -28.06 -13.74
CA PHE A 305 22.58 -28.18 -13.58
C PHE A 305 22.11 -29.40 -14.38
N THR A 306 22.32 -30.61 -13.87
CA THR A 306 21.78 -31.81 -14.51
C THR A 306 20.38 -32.07 -13.97
N GLY A 307 19.38 -31.80 -14.79
CA GLY A 307 18.04 -32.37 -14.69
C GLY A 307 17.73 -33.17 -15.96
N ASP A 308 16.95 -34.23 -15.79
CA ASP A 308 16.39 -35.19 -16.78
C ASP A 308 15.57 -34.59 -17.95
N GLY A 309 15.70 -33.28 -18.21
CA GLY A 309 15.04 -32.60 -19.32
C GLY A 309 13.58 -32.19 -19.07
N SER A 310 13.05 -32.23 -17.83
CA SER A 310 11.60 -32.03 -17.63
C SER A 310 11.13 -30.92 -16.66
N GLY A 311 12.00 -30.20 -15.94
CA GLY A 311 11.56 -29.20 -14.94
C GLY A 311 12.38 -27.92 -14.87
N ASN A 312 11.72 -26.78 -14.64
CA ASN A 312 12.37 -25.51 -14.30
C ASN A 312 13.22 -25.69 -13.03
N SER A 313 14.52 -25.37 -13.08
CA SER A 313 15.40 -25.53 -11.91
C SER A 313 15.15 -24.44 -10.86
N ILE A 314 14.74 -23.25 -11.30
CA ILE A 314 14.48 -22.06 -10.47
C ILE A 314 13.22 -21.35 -11.02
N VAL A 315 12.24 -21.09 -10.15
CA VAL A 315 10.98 -20.42 -10.51
C VAL A 315 10.78 -19.19 -9.63
N GLY A 316 10.65 -18.01 -10.24
CA GLY A 316 10.30 -16.76 -9.60
C GLY A 316 8.87 -16.34 -9.91
N THR A 317 8.06 -16.01 -8.90
CA THR A 317 6.66 -15.59 -9.08
C THR A 317 6.23 -14.53 -8.07
N ASN A 318 5.54 -13.50 -8.53
CA ASN A 318 5.02 -12.38 -7.74
C ASN A 318 6.09 -11.63 -6.93
N ASN A 319 7.35 -11.61 -7.36
CA ASN A 319 8.39 -10.86 -6.65
C ASN A 319 8.35 -9.37 -7.04
N THR A 320 8.88 -8.51 -6.16
CA THR A 320 9.00 -7.07 -6.41
C THR A 320 10.45 -6.63 -6.33
N VAL A 321 10.93 -5.87 -7.32
CA VAL A 321 12.35 -5.49 -7.45
C VAL A 321 12.48 -3.98 -7.66
N ASP A 322 12.93 -3.26 -6.64
CA ASP A 322 13.07 -1.80 -6.63
C ASP A 322 14.52 -1.39 -6.37
N ASN A 323 15.09 -0.51 -7.20
CA ASN A 323 16.46 -0.01 -7.01
C ASN A 323 17.52 -1.14 -6.77
N VAL A 324 17.66 -2.05 -7.72
CA VAL A 324 18.61 -3.19 -7.68
C VAL A 324 19.61 -3.07 -8.82
N SER A 325 20.91 -2.92 -8.51
CA SER A 325 21.91 -2.41 -9.46
C SER A 325 22.23 -3.36 -10.62
N LYS A 326 22.12 -4.68 -10.44
CA LYS A 326 22.28 -5.69 -11.51
C LYS A 326 20.94 -6.28 -11.98
N GLY A 327 19.82 -5.68 -11.60
CA GLY A 327 18.48 -6.09 -12.02
C GLY A 327 17.92 -7.31 -11.27
N TYR A 328 16.77 -7.81 -11.74
CA TYR A 328 16.07 -8.93 -11.10
C TYR A 328 16.87 -10.22 -11.17
N VAL A 329 17.38 -10.57 -12.34
CA VAL A 329 18.20 -11.77 -12.53
C VAL A 329 19.49 -11.38 -13.23
N ASN A 330 20.62 -11.80 -12.67
CA ASN A 330 21.93 -11.67 -13.29
C ASN A 330 22.62 -13.03 -13.39
N LEU A 331 23.16 -13.34 -14.56
CA LEU A 331 23.83 -14.61 -14.86
C LEU A 331 25.32 -14.35 -14.99
N TYR A 332 26.14 -14.93 -14.10
CA TYR A 332 27.57 -14.64 -14.03
C TYR A 332 28.45 -15.51 -14.94
N SER A 333 27.94 -16.63 -15.44
CA SER A 333 28.70 -17.52 -16.34
C SER A 333 27.85 -18.20 -17.42
N ASN A 334 28.51 -18.70 -18.47
CA ASN A 334 27.91 -19.21 -19.72
C ASN A 334 27.53 -20.70 -19.71
N GLY A 335 27.29 -21.29 -18.53
CA GLY A 335 26.94 -22.71 -18.41
C GLY A 335 25.65 -23.10 -19.15
N THR A 336 25.57 -24.38 -19.56
CA THR A 336 24.45 -25.01 -20.28
C THR A 336 23.41 -25.62 -19.32
N ASN A 337 22.18 -25.86 -19.79
CA ASN A 337 21.10 -26.63 -19.12
C ASN A 337 20.37 -26.00 -17.91
N LEU A 338 20.19 -24.67 -17.89
CA LEU A 338 19.45 -24.00 -16.83
C LEU A 338 18.13 -23.40 -17.34
N ASN A 339 17.01 -23.98 -16.90
CA ASN A 339 15.67 -23.46 -17.18
C ASN A 339 15.19 -22.60 -16.01
N PHE A 340 14.99 -21.30 -16.27
CA PHE A 340 14.33 -20.38 -15.34
C PHE A 340 12.97 -19.99 -15.88
N THR A 341 11.98 -19.95 -15.01
CA THR A 341 10.75 -19.20 -15.25
C THR A 341 10.68 -18.09 -14.23
N MET A 342 10.81 -16.85 -14.68
CA MET A 342 10.63 -15.68 -13.85
C MET A 342 9.38 -14.96 -14.35
N ASP A 343 8.52 -14.53 -13.43
CA ASP A 343 7.59 -13.46 -13.76
C ASP A 343 8.37 -12.24 -14.25
N SER A 344 7.71 -11.35 -15.00
CA SER A 344 8.32 -10.07 -15.36
C SER A 344 8.42 -9.21 -14.09
N SER A 345 9.35 -9.52 -13.19
CA SER A 345 9.52 -8.76 -11.96
C SER A 345 10.31 -7.48 -12.24
N TYR A 346 9.51 -6.44 -12.20
CA TYR A 346 9.82 -5.04 -12.02
C TYR A 346 8.51 -4.55 -11.41
N PRO A 347 8.45 -3.72 -10.34
CA PRO A 347 7.17 -3.23 -9.88
C PRO A 347 6.52 -2.62 -11.11
N ALA A 348 5.37 -3.14 -11.51
CA ALA A 348 4.57 -2.48 -12.53
C ALA A 348 4.36 -1.09 -11.94
N LYS A 349 5.10 -0.13 -12.47
CA LYS A 349 4.97 1.29 -12.19
C LYS A 349 3.49 1.57 -12.41
N LYS A 350 2.73 1.66 -11.31
CA LYS A 350 1.27 1.79 -11.39
C LYS A 350 0.94 3.26 -11.28
N ALA A 351 0.39 3.79 -12.36
CA ALA A 351 -0.29 5.07 -12.30
C ALA A 351 -1.48 4.99 -11.32
N ASN A 352 -1.72 6.08 -10.61
CA ASN A 352 -2.87 6.25 -9.73
C ASN A 352 -3.43 7.65 -9.92
N LEU A 353 -4.39 7.80 -10.82
CA LEU A 353 -4.96 9.11 -11.13
C LEU A 353 -6.00 9.52 -10.09
N SER A 354 -5.95 10.79 -9.74
CA SER A 354 -6.97 11.46 -8.94
C SER A 354 -7.41 12.73 -9.65
N VAL A 355 -8.66 13.13 -9.45
CA VAL A 355 -9.23 14.31 -10.09
C VAL A 355 -10.07 15.11 -9.11
N SER A 356 -9.95 16.43 -9.20
CA SER A 356 -10.80 17.39 -8.50
C SER A 356 -11.35 18.42 -9.47
N SER A 357 -12.52 18.96 -9.18
CA SER A 357 -13.16 19.99 -10.00
C SER A 357 -13.76 21.09 -9.14
N GLY A 358 -13.64 22.34 -9.59
CA GLY A 358 -14.14 23.52 -8.89
C GLY A 358 -14.80 24.53 -9.85
N VAL A 359 -15.60 25.44 -9.28
CA VAL A 359 -16.23 26.55 -10.03
C VAL A 359 -16.03 27.88 -9.31
N SER A 360 -16.01 28.97 -10.07
CA SER A 360 -15.89 30.32 -9.49
C SER A 360 -17.15 30.83 -8.78
N SER A 361 -18.33 30.25 -9.03
CA SER A 361 -19.58 30.60 -8.35
C SER A 361 -20.60 29.46 -8.46
N THR A 362 -21.45 29.24 -7.46
CA THR A 362 -22.50 28.20 -7.51
C THR A 362 -23.83 28.70 -8.09
N ALA A 363 -23.97 30.02 -8.31
CA ALA A 363 -25.17 30.63 -8.87
C ALA A 363 -24.83 31.77 -9.85
N ILE A 364 -25.41 31.71 -11.05
CA ILE A 364 -25.25 32.74 -12.11
C ILE A 364 -26.59 32.96 -12.83
N LYS A 365 -26.64 33.87 -13.79
CA LYS A 365 -27.78 34.06 -14.70
C LYS A 365 -27.45 33.61 -16.12
N THR A 366 -28.47 33.34 -16.94
CA THR A 366 -28.28 33.09 -18.37
C THR A 366 -27.54 34.25 -19.03
N GLY A 367 -26.47 33.94 -19.76
CA GLY A 367 -25.56 34.90 -20.40
C GLY A 367 -24.34 35.27 -19.57
N ASP A 368 -24.30 34.94 -18.28
CA ASP A 368 -23.12 35.15 -17.44
C ASP A 368 -22.01 34.15 -17.78
N LYS A 369 -20.77 34.55 -17.51
CA LYS A 369 -19.59 33.68 -17.59
C LYS A 369 -19.29 33.04 -16.23
N THR A 370 -18.72 31.84 -16.26
CA THR A 370 -18.17 31.15 -15.10
C THR A 370 -16.88 30.45 -15.46
N ILE A 371 -16.03 30.27 -14.47
CA ILE A 371 -14.77 29.54 -14.60
C ILE A 371 -14.95 28.17 -13.96
N TYR A 372 -14.54 27.13 -14.67
CA TYR A 372 -14.40 25.77 -14.19
C TYR A 372 -12.91 25.42 -14.15
N THR A 373 -12.46 24.85 -13.04
CA THR A 373 -11.09 24.37 -12.88
C THR A 373 -11.12 22.86 -12.67
N VAL A 374 -10.31 22.13 -13.42
CA VAL A 374 -10.12 20.69 -13.25
C VAL A 374 -8.64 20.42 -13.02
N THR A 375 -8.33 19.65 -11.98
CA THR A 375 -6.96 19.27 -11.64
C THR A 375 -6.87 17.76 -11.61
N VAL A 376 -5.90 17.21 -12.34
CA VAL A 376 -5.59 15.77 -12.40
C VAL A 376 -4.18 15.55 -11.86
N THR A 377 -4.05 14.66 -10.88
CA THR A 377 -2.75 14.32 -10.28
C THR A 377 -2.53 12.82 -10.39
N ASN A 378 -1.33 12.42 -10.82
CA ASN A 378 -0.88 11.04 -10.76
C ASN A 378 -0.16 10.81 -9.42
N ARG A 379 -0.83 10.16 -8.48
CA ARG A 379 -0.31 9.80 -7.15
C ARG A 379 0.42 8.45 -7.13
N GLY A 380 0.57 7.82 -8.30
CA GLY A 380 1.23 6.53 -8.45
C GLY A 380 2.74 6.68 -8.55
N ASN A 381 3.44 5.55 -8.50
CA ASN A 381 4.88 5.47 -8.76
C ASN A 381 5.20 5.16 -10.23
N GLY A 382 4.17 5.13 -11.09
CA GLY A 382 4.29 4.94 -12.53
C GLY A 382 3.58 5.99 -13.36
N ASP A 383 4.00 6.13 -14.61
CA ASP A 383 3.47 7.11 -15.55
C ASP A 383 2.08 6.69 -16.03
N ALA A 384 1.16 7.66 -16.09
CA ALA A 384 -0.14 7.47 -16.68
C ALA A 384 -0.09 7.85 -18.16
N THR A 385 -0.47 6.94 -19.05
CA THR A 385 -0.51 7.16 -20.50
C THR A 385 -1.95 7.32 -20.99
N ASN A 386 -2.10 8.00 -22.13
CA ASN A 386 -3.39 8.26 -22.77
C ASN A 386 -4.44 8.92 -21.85
N VAL A 387 -3.97 9.77 -20.94
CA VAL A 387 -4.81 10.46 -19.96
C VAL A 387 -5.72 11.46 -20.67
N LYS A 388 -7.03 11.31 -20.46
CA LYS A 388 -8.09 12.13 -21.03
C LYS A 388 -9.13 12.47 -19.97
N VAL A 389 -9.70 13.66 -20.05
CA VAL A 389 -10.80 14.10 -19.19
C VAL A 389 -12.01 14.44 -20.05
N SER A 390 -13.16 13.91 -19.67
CA SER A 390 -14.46 14.14 -20.31
C SER A 390 -15.49 14.61 -19.28
N ASN A 391 -16.69 15.01 -19.75
CA ASN A 391 -17.81 15.43 -18.90
C ASN A 391 -17.50 16.62 -17.96
N ILE A 392 -16.54 17.47 -18.36
CA ILE A 392 -16.11 18.64 -17.56
C ILE A 392 -17.27 19.63 -17.40
N LEU A 393 -18.04 19.84 -18.47
CA LEU A 393 -19.18 20.75 -18.53
C LEU A 393 -20.41 20.05 -19.10
N ASN A 394 -21.59 20.50 -18.67
CA ASN A 394 -22.85 20.12 -19.29
C ASN A 394 -23.11 21.02 -20.52
N THR A 395 -22.85 20.48 -21.71
CA THR A 395 -22.98 21.23 -22.99
C THR A 395 -24.41 21.67 -23.31
N GLY A 396 -25.43 21.08 -22.68
CA GLY A 396 -26.82 21.54 -22.79
C GLY A 396 -27.10 22.87 -22.06
N PHE A 397 -26.21 23.27 -21.14
CA PHE A 397 -26.34 24.51 -20.35
C PHE A 397 -25.29 25.56 -20.70
N TYR A 398 -24.18 25.17 -21.34
CA TYR A 398 -23.03 26.04 -21.52
C TYR A 398 -22.46 25.98 -22.95
N SER A 399 -21.99 27.13 -23.45
CA SER A 399 -20.92 27.20 -24.45
C SER A 399 -19.60 27.48 -23.75
N SER A 400 -18.49 26.95 -24.24
CA SER A 400 -17.21 27.05 -23.53
C SER A 400 -16.01 27.11 -24.47
N TYR A 401 -14.93 27.70 -23.97
CA TYR A 401 -13.59 27.58 -24.54
C TYR A 401 -12.58 27.42 -23.40
N ALA A 402 -11.50 26.67 -23.65
CA ALA A 402 -10.40 26.61 -22.68
C ALA A 402 -9.73 27.98 -22.60
N SER A 403 -9.51 28.45 -21.38
CA SER A 403 -8.78 29.69 -21.11
C SER A 403 -7.33 29.42 -20.73
N TYR A 404 -7.03 28.24 -20.20
CA TYR A 404 -5.68 27.77 -19.91
C TYR A 404 -5.65 26.25 -19.78
N SER A 405 -4.53 25.65 -20.19
CA SER A 405 -4.20 24.23 -20.02
C SER A 405 -2.73 24.14 -19.65
N SER A 406 -2.39 23.55 -18.51
CA SER A 406 -0.97 23.40 -18.12
C SER A 406 -0.27 22.30 -18.92
N LEU A 407 -1.04 21.33 -19.45
CA LEU A 407 -0.55 20.21 -20.24
C LEU A 407 -1.64 19.71 -21.19
N GLY A 408 -1.26 19.34 -22.40
CA GLY A 408 -2.19 18.81 -23.40
C GLY A 408 -3.17 19.86 -23.95
N SER A 409 -4.19 19.40 -24.68
CA SER A 409 -5.12 20.27 -25.41
C SER A 409 -6.59 19.97 -25.09
N TYR A 410 -7.41 21.02 -25.05
CA TYR A 410 -8.85 20.92 -24.84
C TYR A 410 -9.61 21.29 -26.11
N SER A 411 -10.44 20.37 -26.61
CA SER A 411 -11.29 20.58 -27.77
C SER A 411 -12.57 19.74 -27.63
N ASN A 412 -13.68 20.23 -28.19
CA ASN A 412 -14.96 19.52 -28.23
C ASN A 412 -15.46 19.00 -26.87
N GLY A 413 -15.15 19.69 -25.76
CA GLY A 413 -15.58 19.30 -24.42
C GLY A 413 -14.71 18.24 -23.73
N ALA A 414 -13.62 17.80 -24.37
CA ALA A 414 -12.67 16.83 -23.84
C ALA A 414 -11.27 17.45 -23.72
N TRP A 415 -10.56 17.08 -22.66
CA TRP A 415 -9.18 17.49 -22.42
C TRP A 415 -8.25 16.29 -22.59
N ASN A 416 -7.39 16.33 -23.59
CA ASN A 416 -6.40 15.29 -23.85
C ASN A 416 -5.08 15.72 -23.22
N ILE A 417 -4.71 15.11 -22.09
CA ILE A 417 -3.47 15.38 -21.36
C ILE A 417 -2.30 14.63 -22.02
N GLY A 418 -2.53 13.39 -22.48
CA GLY A 418 -1.48 12.53 -23.02
C GLY A 418 -0.80 11.74 -21.91
N ASN A 419 0.48 11.96 -21.68
CA ASN A 419 1.22 11.31 -20.60
C ASN A 419 1.28 12.23 -19.37
N LEU A 420 1.16 11.64 -18.18
CA LEU A 420 1.32 12.34 -16.91
C LEU A 420 2.22 11.49 -16.00
N GLY A 421 3.44 11.98 -15.76
CA GLY A 421 4.47 11.26 -15.00
C GLY A 421 4.08 10.98 -13.55
N ALA A 422 4.80 10.06 -12.90
CA ALA A 422 4.62 9.80 -11.47
C ALA A 422 4.80 11.07 -10.63
N GLY A 423 3.83 11.38 -9.76
CA GLY A 423 3.82 12.58 -8.92
C GLY A 423 3.38 13.87 -9.63
N GLU A 424 3.24 13.86 -10.96
CA GLU A 424 2.89 15.07 -11.71
C GLU A 424 1.42 15.47 -11.57
N THR A 425 1.16 16.76 -11.80
CA THR A 425 -0.18 17.34 -11.79
C THR A 425 -0.39 18.20 -13.03
N ALA A 426 -1.54 18.01 -13.68
CA ALA A 426 -2.03 18.86 -14.76
C ALA A 426 -3.29 19.61 -14.31
N SER A 427 -3.48 20.82 -14.82
CA SER A 427 -4.67 21.64 -14.57
C SER A 427 -5.24 22.24 -15.85
N LEU A 428 -6.57 22.35 -15.90
CA LEU A 428 -7.33 22.97 -16.98
C LEU A 428 -8.28 24.02 -16.40
N VAL A 429 -8.31 25.20 -17.01
CA VAL A 429 -9.25 26.27 -16.71
C VAL A 429 -10.13 26.53 -17.92
N VAL A 430 -11.43 26.35 -17.77
CA VAL A 430 -12.44 26.53 -18.82
C VAL A 430 -13.34 27.70 -18.48
N THR A 431 -13.44 28.68 -19.39
CA THR A 431 -14.45 29.74 -19.29
C THR A 431 -15.69 29.30 -20.04
N ALA A 432 -16.82 29.24 -19.33
CA ALA A 432 -18.12 28.82 -19.85
C ALA A 432 -19.14 29.96 -19.75
N THR A 433 -19.97 30.12 -20.78
CA THR A 433 -21.09 31.08 -20.81
C THR A 433 -22.40 30.32 -20.71
N ALA A 434 -23.27 30.69 -19.78
CA ALA A 434 -24.57 30.04 -19.59
C ALA A 434 -25.53 30.35 -20.75
N LEU A 435 -26.05 29.30 -21.40
CA LEU A 435 -26.98 29.38 -22.53
C LEU A 435 -28.45 29.26 -22.12
N LYS A 436 -28.72 28.54 -21.03
CA LYS A 436 -30.07 28.19 -20.59
C LYS A 436 -30.16 28.21 -19.07
N SER A 437 -31.30 28.66 -18.54
CA SER A 437 -31.62 28.60 -17.13
C SER A 437 -32.02 27.20 -16.65
N GLY A 438 -31.76 26.90 -15.37
CA GLY A 438 -32.02 25.62 -14.72
C GLY A 438 -30.85 25.17 -13.84
N THR A 439 -30.81 23.89 -13.51
CA THR A 439 -29.75 23.29 -12.69
C THR A 439 -28.82 22.47 -13.59
N ALA A 440 -27.57 22.92 -13.71
CA ALA A 440 -26.55 22.23 -14.48
C ALA A 440 -25.69 21.38 -13.54
N THR A 441 -25.65 20.07 -13.80
CA THR A 441 -24.79 19.13 -13.08
C THR A 441 -23.67 18.64 -14.01
N SER A 442 -22.44 18.61 -13.51
CA SER A 442 -21.30 17.98 -14.19
C SER A 442 -20.44 17.18 -13.21
N GLN A 443 -19.82 16.11 -13.71
CA GLN A 443 -18.84 15.30 -12.98
C GLN A 443 -17.78 14.89 -13.99
N ALA A 444 -16.57 15.41 -13.82
CA ALA A 444 -15.48 15.11 -14.73
C ALA A 444 -15.08 13.64 -14.57
N LYS A 445 -14.86 12.97 -15.70
CA LYS A 445 -14.34 11.60 -15.74
C LYS A 445 -12.96 11.61 -16.35
N VAL A 446 -11.97 11.15 -15.60
CA VAL A 446 -10.60 10.95 -16.10
C VAL A 446 -10.43 9.48 -16.46
N THR A 447 -9.86 9.23 -17.63
CA THR A 447 -9.47 7.90 -18.12
C THR A 447 -8.01 7.89 -18.53
N GLY A 448 -7.32 6.77 -18.31
CA GLY A 448 -6.04 6.40 -18.93
C GLY A 448 -6.10 4.94 -19.38
N ASP A 449 -5.00 4.38 -19.88
CA ASP A 449 -4.99 3.02 -20.49
C ASP A 449 -5.58 1.91 -19.61
N ASN A 450 -5.52 2.04 -18.28
CA ASN A 450 -6.13 1.08 -17.34
C ASN A 450 -6.76 1.74 -16.10
N ILE A 451 -7.13 3.03 -16.19
CA ILE A 451 -7.62 3.81 -15.04
C ILE A 451 -8.88 4.57 -15.42
N SER A 452 -9.87 4.59 -14.54
CA SER A 452 -11.08 5.39 -14.68
C SER A 452 -11.52 5.94 -13.32
N VAL A 453 -11.47 7.25 -13.15
CA VAL A 453 -11.84 7.94 -11.89
C VAL A 453 -12.78 9.11 -12.15
N LEU A 454 -13.68 9.36 -11.19
CA LEU A 454 -14.64 10.45 -11.24
C LEU A 454 -14.24 11.56 -10.26
N SER A 455 -14.48 12.81 -10.63
CA SER A 455 -14.35 13.95 -9.71
C SER A 455 -15.52 14.01 -8.73
N ASN A 456 -15.42 14.95 -7.79
CA ASN A 456 -16.60 15.47 -7.10
C ASN A 456 -17.64 16.00 -8.11
N THR A 457 -18.92 15.88 -7.76
CA THR A 457 -20.03 16.43 -8.54
C THR A 457 -20.12 17.93 -8.34
N ILE A 458 -20.29 18.67 -9.43
CA ILE A 458 -20.58 20.11 -9.42
C ILE A 458 -22.04 20.30 -9.81
N GLN A 459 -22.81 20.95 -8.94
CA GLN A 459 -24.18 21.37 -9.22
C GLN A 459 -24.25 22.90 -9.20
N LYS A 460 -24.75 23.48 -10.28
CA LYS A 460 -24.78 24.93 -10.47
C LYS A 460 -26.17 25.41 -10.86
N THR A 461 -26.63 26.46 -10.19
CA THR A 461 -27.93 27.08 -10.48
C THR A 461 -27.77 28.23 -11.46
N ILE A 462 -28.46 28.14 -12.60
CA ILE A 462 -28.51 29.20 -13.61
C ILE A 462 -29.90 29.83 -13.56
N ASN A 463 -29.97 31.02 -12.99
CA ASN A 463 -31.18 31.80 -12.86
C ASN A 463 -31.59 32.42 -14.21
N LYS A 464 -32.90 32.57 -14.42
CA LYS A 464 -33.42 33.27 -15.60
C LYS A 464 -32.94 34.72 -15.62
N TYR A 465 -32.47 35.19 -16.77
CA TYR A 465 -32.21 36.59 -17.03
C TYR A 465 -33.34 37.20 -17.86
N ILE A 466 -34.31 37.81 -17.18
CA ILE A 466 -35.45 38.51 -17.81
C ILE A 466 -35.35 39.99 -17.45
N LYS A 467 -35.42 40.88 -18.45
CA LYS A 467 -35.33 42.34 -18.25
C LYS A 467 -36.44 43.04 -19.03
N MET A 468 -37.56 43.27 -18.37
CA MET A 468 -38.76 43.86 -18.98
C MET A 468 -38.75 45.38 -18.92
N SER A 469 -39.12 46.04 -20.02
CA SER A 469 -39.45 47.47 -20.07
C SER A 469 -40.74 47.73 -20.82
N TYR A 470 -41.42 48.82 -20.44
CA TYR A 470 -42.73 49.21 -20.94
C TYR A 470 -42.68 50.68 -21.34
N SER A 471 -43.25 51.01 -22.50
CA SER A 471 -43.31 52.39 -23.01
C SER A 471 -44.69 52.66 -23.60
N ASN A 472 -45.42 53.57 -22.97
CA ASN A 472 -46.75 54.00 -23.40
C ASN A 472 -46.65 55.22 -24.31
N SER A 473 -47.50 55.30 -25.33
CA SER A 473 -47.51 56.40 -26.30
C SER A 473 -48.89 56.67 -26.90
N ILE A 474 -49.10 57.92 -27.32
CA ILE A 474 -50.14 58.26 -28.29
C ILE A 474 -49.41 58.24 -29.63
N LEU A 475 -49.83 57.34 -30.53
CA LEU A 475 -49.14 57.04 -31.79
C LEU A 475 -49.52 58.02 -32.91
N THR A 476 -50.57 58.79 -32.71
CA THR A 476 -51.02 59.87 -33.60
C THR A 476 -51.08 61.19 -32.83
N ASN A 477 -51.50 62.28 -33.50
CA ASN A 477 -51.74 63.55 -32.83
C ASN A 477 -52.69 63.38 -31.62
N SER A 478 -52.34 63.99 -30.49
CA SER A 478 -53.14 63.96 -29.26
C SER A 478 -54.34 64.92 -29.30
N LYS A 479 -54.36 65.89 -30.23
CA LYS A 479 -55.51 66.75 -30.53
C LYS A 479 -56.27 66.15 -31.72
N VAL A 480 -57.50 65.69 -31.50
CA VAL A 480 -58.26 64.91 -32.48
C VAL A 480 -59.66 65.50 -32.64
N LYS A 481 -60.11 65.73 -33.87
CA LYS A 481 -61.48 66.19 -34.14
C LYS A 481 -62.50 65.15 -33.68
N THR A 482 -63.60 65.59 -33.10
CA THR A 482 -64.70 64.69 -32.72
C THR A 482 -65.17 63.85 -33.92
N GLY A 483 -65.39 62.56 -33.71
CA GLY A 483 -65.71 61.57 -34.75
C GLY A 483 -64.49 60.93 -35.44
N LYS A 484 -63.28 61.48 -35.27
CA LYS A 484 -62.03 60.92 -35.83
C LYS A 484 -61.33 59.96 -34.87
N TYR A 485 -60.29 59.29 -35.36
CA TYR A 485 -59.59 58.21 -34.67
C TYR A 485 -58.27 58.68 -34.07
N VAL A 486 -57.92 58.09 -32.92
CA VAL A 486 -56.60 58.17 -32.28
C VAL A 486 -56.04 56.77 -32.11
N TYR A 487 -54.73 56.62 -32.24
CA TYR A 487 -54.03 55.36 -32.00
C TYR A 487 -53.20 55.46 -30.72
N LEU A 488 -53.37 54.49 -29.83
CA LEU A 488 -52.68 54.40 -28.54
C LEU A 488 -51.79 53.17 -28.56
N GLY A 489 -50.62 53.25 -27.94
CA GLY A 489 -49.61 52.19 -27.98
C GLY A 489 -49.02 51.89 -26.62
N THR A 490 -48.79 50.60 -26.34
CA THR A 490 -47.85 50.12 -25.31
C THR A 490 -46.82 49.25 -25.99
N THR A 491 -45.55 49.65 -25.97
CA THR A 491 -44.43 48.80 -26.38
C THR A 491 -43.85 48.10 -25.16
N VAL A 492 -43.83 46.76 -25.21
CA VAL A 492 -43.22 45.90 -24.19
C VAL A 492 -41.98 45.25 -24.78
N LYS A 493 -40.83 45.39 -24.12
CA LYS A 493 -39.54 44.82 -24.55
C LYS A 493 -38.98 43.91 -23.47
N ASN A 494 -38.45 42.76 -23.87
CA ASN A 494 -37.62 41.91 -23.02
C ASN A 494 -36.16 41.99 -23.53
N SER A 495 -35.32 42.75 -22.83
CA SER A 495 -33.88 42.83 -23.13
C SER A 495 -33.05 41.75 -22.43
N GLY A 496 -33.72 40.83 -21.70
CA GLY A 496 -33.10 39.66 -21.11
C GLY A 496 -32.79 38.57 -22.13
N LYS A 497 -32.18 37.49 -21.64
CA LYS A 497 -31.78 36.30 -22.43
C LYS A 497 -32.76 35.14 -22.32
N ASP A 498 -33.66 35.16 -21.35
CA ASP A 498 -34.72 34.16 -21.21
C ASP A 498 -36.09 34.74 -21.61
N LYS A 499 -36.99 33.85 -22.05
CA LYS A 499 -38.42 34.16 -22.28
C LYS A 499 -39.04 34.65 -20.97
N SER A 500 -39.82 35.73 -21.05
CA SER A 500 -40.53 36.26 -19.88
C SER A 500 -41.57 35.26 -19.35
N GLY A 501 -41.97 35.44 -18.09
CA GLY A 501 -43.25 34.91 -17.62
C GLY A 501 -44.44 35.58 -18.33
N THR A 502 -45.65 35.27 -17.89
CA THR A 502 -46.86 35.90 -18.40
C THR A 502 -46.89 37.39 -18.08
N VAL A 503 -47.10 38.21 -19.10
CA VAL A 503 -47.21 39.67 -19.04
C VAL A 503 -48.64 40.07 -19.39
N LYS A 504 -49.16 41.07 -18.67
CA LYS A 504 -50.48 41.66 -18.92
C LYS A 504 -50.35 43.13 -19.32
N VAL A 505 -51.01 43.53 -20.41
CA VAL A 505 -51.10 44.94 -20.85
C VAL A 505 -52.57 45.30 -21.00
N LYS A 506 -52.97 46.46 -20.48
CA LYS A 506 -54.34 46.97 -20.60
C LYS A 506 -54.34 48.47 -20.88
N ILE A 507 -55.07 48.87 -21.92
CA ILE A 507 -55.33 50.27 -22.26
C ILE A 507 -56.81 50.54 -22.02
N THR A 508 -57.12 51.33 -20.99
CA THR A 508 -58.49 51.67 -20.61
C THR A 508 -58.86 53.04 -21.16
N LEU A 509 -59.88 53.05 -22.01
CA LEU A 509 -60.44 54.27 -22.59
C LEU A 509 -61.45 54.90 -21.61
N PRO A 510 -61.38 56.21 -21.37
CA PRO A 510 -62.37 56.93 -20.56
C PRO A 510 -63.68 57.16 -21.34
N LYS A 511 -64.70 57.68 -20.65
CA LYS A 511 -65.93 58.18 -21.29
C LYS A 511 -65.56 59.24 -22.35
N GLY A 512 -66.27 59.21 -23.49
CA GLY A 512 -65.98 60.10 -24.62
C GLY A 512 -64.96 59.54 -25.62
N MET A 513 -64.58 58.27 -25.47
CA MET A 513 -63.83 57.50 -26.47
C MET A 513 -64.49 56.13 -26.66
N LYS A 514 -64.49 55.62 -27.91
CA LYS A 514 -65.02 54.31 -28.26
C LYS A 514 -63.90 53.42 -28.79
N LEU A 515 -63.77 52.20 -28.26
CA LEU A 515 -62.84 51.20 -28.80
C LEU A 515 -63.34 50.74 -30.17
N ILE A 516 -62.47 50.82 -31.19
CA ILE A 516 -62.79 50.40 -32.56
C ILE A 516 -62.09 49.10 -32.90
N ALA A 517 -60.78 49.02 -32.64
CA ALA A 517 -60.00 47.83 -32.92
C ALA A 517 -58.77 47.72 -32.01
N VAL A 518 -58.26 46.51 -31.89
CA VAL A 518 -56.99 46.17 -31.24
C VAL A 518 -56.14 45.36 -32.22
N ASN A 519 -54.81 45.45 -32.12
CA ASN A 519 -53.94 44.45 -32.74
C ASN A 519 -53.75 43.23 -31.83
N TYR A 520 -53.23 42.14 -32.39
CA TYR A 520 -53.04 40.85 -31.72
C TYR A 520 -54.30 40.30 -31.01
N PRO A 521 -55.44 40.15 -31.74
CA PRO A 521 -56.69 39.71 -31.14
C PRO A 521 -56.61 38.32 -30.51
N ALA A 522 -55.71 37.45 -31.00
CA ALA A 522 -55.51 36.09 -30.48
C ALA A 522 -55.08 36.04 -29.00
N VAL A 523 -54.44 37.10 -28.49
CA VAL A 523 -53.99 37.21 -27.09
C VAL A 523 -54.74 38.29 -26.31
N TYR A 524 -55.83 38.85 -26.88
CA TYR A 524 -56.65 39.89 -26.26
C TYR A 524 -57.96 39.34 -25.71
N ASN A 525 -58.18 39.50 -24.41
CA ASN A 525 -59.46 39.18 -23.79
C ASN A 525 -60.40 40.39 -23.84
N LYS A 526 -61.53 40.25 -24.57
CA LYS A 526 -62.52 41.33 -24.75
C LYS A 526 -63.24 41.72 -23.45
N ALA A 527 -63.50 40.77 -22.55
CA ALA A 527 -64.19 41.03 -21.29
C ALA A 527 -63.31 41.85 -20.33
N THR A 528 -62.05 41.45 -20.18
CA THR A 528 -61.10 42.12 -19.27
C THR A 528 -60.36 43.29 -19.93
N LYS A 529 -60.48 43.44 -21.25
CA LYS A 529 -59.78 44.42 -22.10
C LYS A 529 -58.26 44.34 -21.99
N THR A 530 -57.72 43.14 -21.80
CA THR A 530 -56.31 42.90 -21.44
C THR A 530 -55.66 41.97 -22.45
N TRP A 531 -54.46 42.32 -22.93
CA TRP A 531 -53.58 41.38 -23.62
C TRP A 531 -52.81 40.55 -22.61
N THR A 532 -52.78 39.22 -22.79
CA THR A 532 -52.01 38.29 -21.94
C THR A 532 -51.09 37.45 -22.81
N PHE A 533 -49.78 37.59 -22.63
CA PHE A 533 -48.78 37.03 -23.53
C PHE A 533 -47.43 36.83 -22.84
N THR A 534 -46.46 36.26 -23.55
CA THR A 534 -45.05 36.18 -23.11
C THR A 534 -44.16 36.87 -24.13
N VAL A 535 -43.03 37.43 -23.69
CA VAL A 535 -42.08 38.10 -24.57
C VAL A 535 -40.81 37.25 -24.69
N PRO A 536 -40.51 36.68 -25.88
CA PRO A 536 -39.24 35.99 -26.12
C PRO A 536 -38.04 36.90 -25.87
N ALA A 537 -36.88 36.31 -25.60
CA ALA A 537 -35.64 37.03 -25.35
C ALA A 537 -35.27 37.97 -26.52
N GLY A 538 -34.83 39.19 -26.19
CA GLY A 538 -34.47 40.23 -27.16
C GLY A 538 -35.61 40.79 -28.01
N LYS A 539 -36.85 40.31 -27.86
CA LYS A 539 -38.00 40.75 -28.66
C LYS A 539 -38.77 41.88 -27.97
N TYR A 540 -39.56 42.58 -28.78
CA TYR A 540 -40.53 43.56 -28.33
C TYR A 540 -41.83 43.42 -29.10
N TYR A 541 -42.93 43.83 -28.48
CA TYR A 541 -44.25 43.90 -29.10
C TYR A 541 -44.89 45.26 -28.79
N THR A 542 -45.53 45.86 -29.79
CA THR A 542 -46.32 47.08 -29.60
C THR A 542 -47.80 46.78 -29.72
N PHE A 543 -48.52 46.86 -28.61
CA PHE A 543 -49.97 46.69 -28.53
C PHE A 543 -50.65 48.01 -28.85
N LYS A 544 -51.59 47.99 -29.78
CA LYS A 544 -52.22 49.18 -30.36
C LYS A 544 -53.72 49.13 -30.16
N VAL A 545 -54.29 50.23 -29.68
CA VAL A 545 -55.73 50.50 -29.70
C VAL A 545 -56.02 51.55 -30.77
N LYS A 546 -56.96 51.26 -31.68
CA LYS A 546 -57.66 52.28 -32.48
C LYS A 546 -58.91 52.69 -31.72
N ALA A 547 -58.99 53.95 -31.31
CA ALA A 547 -60.15 54.50 -30.60
C ALA A 547 -60.74 55.68 -31.38
N GLN A 548 -62.06 55.81 -31.40
CA GLN A 548 -62.75 56.98 -31.91
C GLN A 548 -63.00 57.97 -30.77
N VAL A 549 -62.72 59.26 -30.98
CA VAL A 549 -63.06 60.32 -30.03
C VAL A 549 -64.51 60.74 -30.27
N THR A 550 -65.38 60.60 -29.27
CA THR A 550 -66.84 60.79 -29.42
C THR A 550 -67.37 62.06 -28.76
N SER A 551 -66.55 62.81 -28.03
CA SER A 551 -66.94 64.09 -27.43
C SER A 551 -65.73 65.02 -27.24
N LYS A 552 -66.00 66.33 -27.18
CA LYS A 552 -65.00 67.37 -26.90
C LYS A 552 -64.37 67.25 -25.51
N GLY A 553 -63.23 67.90 -25.31
CA GLY A 553 -62.51 67.98 -24.03
C GLY A 553 -61.41 66.94 -23.86
N THR A 554 -60.63 67.09 -22.79
CA THR A 554 -59.46 66.25 -22.48
C THR A 554 -59.87 64.89 -21.90
N LYS A 555 -59.33 63.80 -22.45
CA LYS A 555 -59.62 62.41 -22.12
C LYS A 555 -58.39 61.76 -21.48
N LYS A 556 -58.51 61.32 -20.23
CA LYS A 556 -57.45 60.62 -19.47
C LYS A 556 -57.46 59.13 -19.78
N ILE A 557 -56.49 58.66 -20.55
CA ILE A 557 -56.30 57.25 -20.88
C ILE A 557 -55.45 56.59 -19.81
N THR A 558 -55.85 55.41 -19.35
CA THR A 558 -55.11 54.63 -18.34
C THR A 558 -54.41 53.45 -19.00
N PHE A 559 -53.09 53.40 -18.86
CA PHE A 559 -52.25 52.28 -19.25
C PHE A 559 -51.93 51.47 -17.99
N ASN A 560 -52.14 50.16 -18.02
CA ASN A 560 -51.77 49.25 -16.94
C ASN A 560 -50.86 48.15 -17.50
N ASP A 561 -49.60 48.23 -17.09
CA ASP A 561 -48.49 47.41 -17.55
C ASP A 561 -48.07 46.47 -16.41
N ASN A 562 -48.69 45.28 -16.40
CA ASN A 562 -48.47 44.26 -15.38
C ASN A 562 -48.64 44.79 -13.94
N GLY A 563 -49.68 45.60 -13.71
CA GLY A 563 -50.00 46.23 -12.43
C GLY A 563 -49.49 47.66 -12.28
N LYS A 564 -48.56 48.12 -13.12
CA LYS A 564 -48.05 49.50 -13.09
C LYS A 564 -48.95 50.41 -13.90
N ILE A 565 -49.49 51.45 -13.27
CA ILE A 565 -50.43 52.37 -13.91
C ILE A 565 -49.73 53.64 -14.38
N GLN A 566 -50.01 54.06 -15.62
CA GLN A 566 -49.60 55.33 -16.19
C GLN A 566 -50.76 56.00 -16.94
N TYR A 567 -50.67 57.31 -17.15
CA TYR A 567 -51.72 58.07 -17.82
C TYR A 567 -51.19 58.86 -19.01
N LYS A 568 -52.01 58.98 -20.08
CA LYS A 568 -51.82 59.96 -21.15
C LYS A 568 -53.13 60.65 -21.50
N TYR A 569 -53.05 61.77 -22.22
CA TYR A 569 -54.18 62.64 -22.47
C TYR A 569 -54.39 62.90 -23.97
N VAL A 570 -55.63 62.74 -24.43
CA VAL A 570 -56.08 63.08 -25.80
C VAL A 570 -57.17 64.14 -25.69
N THR A 571 -57.10 65.20 -26.48
CA THR A 571 -58.06 66.31 -26.47
C THR A 571 -58.94 66.27 -27.72
N GLY A 572 -60.25 66.10 -27.50
CA GLY A 572 -61.27 66.22 -28.53
C GLY A 572 -61.61 67.69 -28.80
N HIS A 573 -61.60 68.14 -30.06
CA HIS A 573 -62.08 69.47 -30.47
C HIS A 573 -63.22 69.39 -31.49
#